data_AF-A0A529Z2C5-F1
#
_entry.id   AF-A0A529Z2C5-F1
#
_cell.length_a   1.000
_cell.length_b   1.000
_cell.length_c   1.000
_cell.angle_alpha   90.00
_cell.angle_beta   90.00
_cell.angle_gamma   90.00
#
_symmetry.space_group_name_H-M   'P 1'
#
loop_
_entity.id
_entity.type
_entity.pdbx_description
1 polymer ?
#
loop_
_entity_poly.entity_id
_entity_poly.type
_entity_poly.pdbx_seq_one_letter_code
_entity_poly.pdbx_strand_id
1 'polypeptide(L)'
;MALDKEEMSEKVLAIAEALLNEGGAENLKARTIAEQAGISVGSVYNLFADLDEVHRAVNMRLLDRLGGTGLAAMADLERQGVTDVQH
;
A
#
# COMPACT_ATOMS: atom_id res chain seq x y z
N MET A 1 -2.74 -17.37 -17.36
CA MET A 1 -3.23 -16.13 -18.02
C MET A 1 -2.23 -15.04 -17.70
N ALA A 2 -1.99 -14.09 -18.61
CA ALA A 2 -1.24 -12.89 -18.27
C ALA A 2 -2.11 -12.02 -17.36
N LEU A 3 -1.53 -11.42 -16.33
CA LEU A 3 -2.23 -10.45 -15.49
C LEU A 3 -2.62 -9.24 -16.33
N ASP A 4 -3.79 -8.67 -16.08
CA ASP A 4 -4.13 -7.38 -16.66
C ASP A 4 -3.36 -6.23 -15.96
N LYS A 5 -3.59 -5.00 -16.43
CA LYS A 5 -2.88 -3.82 -15.91
C LYS A 5 -3.19 -3.58 -14.42
N GLU A 6 -4.44 -3.78 -14.00
CA GLU A 6 -4.89 -3.53 -12.64
C GLU A 6 -4.32 -4.60 -11.71
N GLU A 7 -4.43 -5.87 -12.08
CA GLU A 7 -3.83 -6.99 -11.33
C GLU A 7 -2.31 -6.86 -11.20
N MET A 8 -1.62 -6.40 -12.25
CA MET A 8 -0.17 -6.14 -12.17
C MET A 8 0.16 -4.94 -11.28
N SER A 9 -0.65 -3.89 -11.30
CA SER A 9 -0.48 -2.74 -10.41
C SER A 9 -0.64 -3.15 -8.95
N GLU A 10 -1.65 -3.98 -8.65
CA GLU A 10 -1.84 -4.57 -7.32
C GLU A 10 -0.64 -5.40 -6.88
N LYS A 11 -0.12 -6.26 -7.76
CA LYS A 11 1.07 -7.07 -7.47
C LYS A 11 2.28 -6.19 -7.15
N VAL A 12 2.51 -5.14 -7.93
CA VAL A 12 3.59 -4.17 -7.70
C VAL A 12 3.43 -3.48 -6.35
N LEU A 13 2.22 -3.05 -5.99
CA LEU A 13 1.97 -2.37 -4.72
C LEU A 13 2.12 -3.30 -3.51
N ALA A 14 1.72 -4.57 -3.62
CA ALA A 14 1.94 -5.57 -2.57
C ALA A 14 3.43 -5.83 -2.33
N ILE A 15 4.23 -5.94 -3.39
CA ILE A 15 5.69 -6.07 -3.30
C ILE A 15 6.31 -4.82 -2.68
N ALA A 16 5.88 -3.63 -3.11
CA ALA A 16 6.36 -2.36 -2.57
C ALA A 16 6.07 -2.24 -1.07
N GLU A 17 4.85 -2.58 -0.62
CA GLU A 17 4.49 -2.60 0.80
C GLU A 17 5.39 -3.56 1.60
N ALA A 18 5.69 -4.75 1.09
CA ALA A 18 6.60 -5.69 1.74
C ALA A 18 8.02 -5.11 1.89
N LEU A 19 8.58 -4.55 0.81
CA LEU A 19 9.92 -3.93 0.84
C LEU A 19 10.02 -2.77 1.84
N LEU A 20 8.96 -1.95 1.92
CA LEU A 20 8.88 -0.85 2.87
C LEU A 20 8.81 -1.33 4.32
N ASN A 21 8.08 -2.41 4.57
CA ASN A 21 8.01 -3.01 5.91
C ASN A 21 9.33 -3.67 6.34
N GLU A 22 10.11 -4.20 5.40
CA GLU A 22 11.38 -4.88 5.69
C GLU A 22 12.54 -3.91 5.97
N GLY A 23 12.60 -2.77 5.27
CA GLY A 23 13.72 -1.83 5.46
C GLY A 23 13.44 -0.41 5.02
N GLY A 24 12.18 0.03 5.05
CA GLY A 24 11.81 1.41 4.80
C GLY A 24 12.07 1.89 3.36
N ALA A 25 12.04 3.21 3.18
CA ALA A 25 12.09 3.87 1.88
C ALA A 25 13.35 3.56 1.05
N GLU A 26 14.47 3.27 1.72
CA GLU A 26 15.72 2.90 1.07
C GLU A 26 15.67 1.56 0.33
N ASN A 27 14.82 0.62 0.79
CA ASN A 27 14.60 -0.67 0.15
C ASN A 27 13.65 -0.62 -1.05
N LEU A 28 12.90 0.47 -1.22
CA LEU A 28 12.02 0.62 -2.37
C LEU A 28 12.84 0.95 -3.63
N LYS A 29 13.19 -0.09 -4.39
CA LYS A 29 13.94 0.03 -5.67
C LYS A 29 13.13 -0.56 -6.82
N ALA A 30 13.02 0.17 -7.92
CA ALA A 30 12.30 -0.26 -9.13
C ALA A 30 12.81 -1.60 -9.67
N ARG A 31 14.13 -1.85 -9.59
CA ARG A 31 14.73 -3.12 -9.99
C ARG A 31 14.24 -4.29 -9.14
N THR A 32 14.27 -4.14 -7.83
CA THR A 32 13.81 -5.17 -6.89
C THR A 32 12.33 -5.47 -7.08
N ILE A 33 11.51 -4.43 -7.28
CA ILE A 33 10.07 -4.58 -7.60
C ILE A 33 9.90 -5.39 -8.89
N ALA A 34 10.61 -4.99 -9.95
CA ALA A 34 10.52 -5.64 -11.25
C ALA A 34 10.91 -7.13 -11.19
N GLU A 35 12.01 -7.45 -10.50
CA GLU A 35 12.49 -8.81 -10.28
C GLU A 35 11.46 -9.67 -9.55
N GLN A 36 10.91 -9.19 -8.43
CA GLN A 36 9.89 -9.93 -7.67
C GLN A 36 8.54 -10.02 -8.41
N ALA A 37 8.18 -8.99 -9.19
CA ALA A 37 6.96 -8.98 -9.98
C ALA A 37 7.06 -9.84 -11.25
N GLY A 38 8.27 -10.18 -11.69
CA GLY A 38 8.52 -10.91 -12.94
C GLY A 38 8.29 -10.06 -14.19
N ILE A 39 8.55 -8.75 -14.12
CA ILE A 39 8.38 -7.79 -15.22
C ILE A 39 9.67 -7.01 -15.47
N SER A 40 9.72 -6.25 -16.57
CA SER A 40 10.85 -5.35 -16.81
C SER A 40 10.77 -4.10 -15.94
N VAL A 41 11.91 -3.45 -15.68
CA VAL A 41 11.92 -2.13 -15.00
C VAL A 41 11.12 -1.09 -15.78
N GLY A 42 11.17 -1.12 -17.12
CA GLY A 42 10.35 -0.25 -17.96
C GLY A 42 8.85 -0.50 -17.78
N SER A 43 8.45 -1.74 -17.52
CA SER A 43 7.06 -2.08 -17.21
C SER A 43 6.61 -1.48 -15.87
N VAL A 44 7.49 -1.41 -14.86
CA VAL A 44 7.19 -0.69 -13.60
C VAL A 44 6.89 0.78 -13.90
N TYR A 45 7.73 1.43 -14.73
CA TYR A 45 7.54 2.83 -15.09
C TYR A 45 6.36 3.10 -16.04
N ASN A 46 5.82 2.06 -16.70
CA ASN A 46 4.57 2.15 -17.46
C ASN A 46 3.33 2.05 -16.55
N LEU A 47 3.48 1.47 -15.36
CA LEU A 47 2.42 1.34 -14.36
C LEU A 47 2.38 2.56 -13.44
N PHE A 48 3.55 3.05 -13.02
CA PHE A 48 3.73 4.18 -12.13
C PHE A 48 4.80 5.12 -12.70
N ALA A 49 4.56 6.43 -12.72
CA ALA A 49 5.47 7.41 -13.30
C ALA A 49 6.84 7.43 -12.60
N ASP A 50 6.87 7.24 -11.29
CA ASP A 50 8.09 7.19 -10.47
C ASP A 50 7.89 6.37 -9.18
N LEU A 51 8.97 6.18 -8.42
CA LEU A 51 8.91 5.46 -7.14
C LEU A 51 8.22 6.26 -6.04
N ASP A 52 8.11 7.58 -6.16
CA ASP A 52 7.38 8.39 -5.19
C ASP A 52 5.86 8.16 -5.36
N GLU A 53 5.38 7.92 -6.58
CA GLU A 53 4.01 7.52 -6.86
C GLU A 53 3.70 6.16 -6.24
N VAL A 54 4.62 5.19 -6.36
CA VAL A 54 4.49 3.89 -5.68
C VAL A 54 4.42 4.08 -4.17
N HIS A 55 5.32 4.87 -3.57
CA HIS A 55 5.29 5.20 -2.15
C HIS A 55 3.96 5.83 -1.72
N ARG A 56 3.49 6.84 -2.45
CA ARG A 56 2.22 7.51 -2.16
C ARG A 56 1.05 6.53 -2.24
N ALA A 57 1.02 5.67 -3.24
CA ALA A 57 -0.03 4.67 -3.39
C ALA A 57 -0.05 3.66 -2.22
N VAL A 58 1.11 3.20 -1.74
CA VAL A 58 1.18 2.36 -0.53
C VAL A 58 0.71 3.12 0.71
N ASN A 59 1.13 4.37 0.88
CA ASN A 59 0.70 5.19 2.01
C ASN A 59 -0.81 5.43 2.02
N MET A 60 -1.42 5.67 0.86
CA MET A 60 -2.87 5.84 0.76
C MET A 60 -3.62 4.57 1.19
N ARG A 61 -3.15 3.39 0.80
CA ARG A 61 -3.74 2.11 1.27
C ARG A 61 -3.64 1.94 2.77
N LEU A 62 -2.50 2.31 3.35
CA LEU A 62 -2.32 2.28 4.79
C LEU A 62 -3.28 3.25 5.48
N LEU A 63 -3.40 4.48 4.98
CA LEU A 63 -4.30 5.49 5.52
C LEU A 63 -5.77 5.05 5.43
N ASP A 64 -6.19 4.45 4.32
CA ASP A 64 -7.54 3.90 4.16
C ASP A 64 -7.82 2.79 5.19
N ARG A 65 -6.86 1.87 5.38
CA ARG A 65 -6.96 0.81 6.39
C ARG A 65 -7.00 1.36 7.82
N LEU A 66 -6.19 2.37 8.12
CA LEU A 66 -6.18 3.05 9.42
C LEU A 66 -7.52 3.76 9.67
N GLY A 67 -8.04 4.47 8.68
CA GLY A 67 -9.34 5.13 8.75
C GLY A 67 -10.47 4.14 9.00
N GLY A 68 -10.52 3.04 8.25
CA GLY A 68 -11.51 1.98 8.45
C GLY A 68 -11.41 1.32 9.83
N THR A 69 -10.19 1.07 10.32
CA THR A 69 -9.96 0.51 11.66
C THR A 69 -10.41 1.49 12.74
N GLY A 70 -10.12 2.79 12.59
CA GLY A 70 -10.54 3.83 13.52
C GLY A 70 -12.06 3.95 13.59
N LEU A 71 -12.74 3.95 12.44
CA LEU A 71 -14.21 3.97 12.39
C LEU A 71 -14.83 2.74 13.07
N ALA A 72 -14.27 1.55 12.84
CA ALA A 72 -14.72 0.33 13.50
C ALA A 72 -14.52 0.38 15.03
N ALA A 73 -13.38 0.91 15.49
CA ALA A 73 -13.11 1.10 16.90
C ALA A 73 -14.09 2.09 17.55
N MET A 74 -14.38 3.22 16.90
CA MET A 74 -15.38 4.19 17.38
C MET A 74 -16.77 3.58 17.48
N ALA A 75 -17.21 2.82 16.47
CA ALA A 75 -18.49 2.12 16.51
C ALA A 75 -18.57 1.03 17.61
N ASP A 76 -17.42 0.46 18.00
CA ASP A 76 -17.36 -0.47 19.14
C ASP A 76 -17.49 0.25 20.48
N LEU A 77 -16.81 1.39 20.65
CA LEU A 77 -16.93 2.23 21.85
C LEU A 77 -18.36 2.75 22.05
N GLU A 78 -19.01 3.22 20.98
CA GLU A 78 -20.42 3.63 21.02
C GLU A 78 -21.34 2.49 21.48
N ARG A 79 -21.14 1.27 20.95
CA ARG A 79 -21.92 0.08 21.37
C ARG A 79 -21.69 -0.29 22.83
N GLN A 80 -20.50 -0.01 23.36
CA GLN A 80 -20.16 -0.23 24.77
C GLN A 80 -20.67 0.89 25.69
N GLY A 81 -21.32 1.93 25.15
CA GLY A 81 -21.83 3.06 25.93
C GLY A 81 -20.74 4.01 26.43
N VAL A 82 -19.55 3.95 25.84
CA VAL A 82 -18.44 4.86 26.16
C VAL A 82 -18.68 6.19 25.42
N THR A 83 -19.17 7.20 26.15
CA THR A 83 -19.55 8.50 25.57
C THR A 83 -18.46 9.56 25.67
N ASP A 84 -17.35 9.27 26.35
CA ASP A 84 -16.27 10.23 26.57
C ASP A 84 -15.00 9.78 25.86
N VAL A 85 -14.78 10.31 24.67
CA VAL A 85 -13.56 10.09 23.87
C VAL A 85 -12.76 11.39 23.67
N GLN A 86 -13.10 12.45 24.41
CA GLN A 86 -12.40 13.74 24.38
C GLN A 86 -11.86 14.12 25.75
N HIS A 87 -10.54 14.07 25.89
CA HIS A 87 -9.82 14.95 26.82
C HIS A 87 -8.80 15.76 26.01
#